data_AF-A0ABF7QJU6-F1
#
_entry.id   AF-A0ABF7QJU6-F1
#
_cell.length_a   1.000
_cell.length_b   1.000
_cell.length_c   1.000
_cell.angle_alpha   90.00
_cell.angle_beta   90.00
_cell.angle_gamma   90.00
#
_symmetry.space_group_name_H-M   'P 1'
#
loop_
_entity.id
_entity.type
_entity.pdbx_description
1 polymer ?
#
loop_
_entity_poly.entity_id
_entity_poly.type
_entity_poly.pdbx_seq_one_letter_code
_entity_poly.pdbx_strand_id
1 'polypeptide(L)'
;MSSTSEKPHLTSSDLDMLQGVLDEAGYDARIPTDDQRVFNVAAVLLIKLFQEGVTSPAMLSRALEYHFGKPKAPPKPVVPVCNRYAIQGLPREKRAAG
;
A
#
# COMPACT_ATOMS: atom_id res chain seq x y z
N MET A 1 11.92 -0.22 41.60
CA MET A 1 11.16 0.66 40.71
C MET A 1 10.71 -0.16 39.52
N SER A 2 9.44 -0.59 39.48
CA SER A 2 8.86 -1.24 38.30
C SER A 2 8.11 -0.17 37.53
N SER A 3 8.68 0.30 36.42
CA SER A 3 7.93 1.10 35.45
C SER A 3 7.07 0.13 34.65
N THR A 4 5.82 -0.08 35.08
CA THR A 4 4.81 -0.67 34.21
C THR A 4 4.51 0.36 33.13
N SER A 5 5.20 0.27 32.00
CA SER A 5 4.81 0.99 30.81
C SER A 5 3.44 0.45 30.41
N GLU A 6 2.38 1.16 30.81
CA GLU A 6 1.04 0.97 30.27
C GLU A 6 1.15 1.24 28.77
N LYS A 7 1.30 0.16 27.99
CA LYS A 7 1.22 0.27 26.55
C LYS A 7 -0.19 0.74 26.24
N PRO A 8 -0.37 1.83 25.48
CA PRO A 8 -1.69 2.30 25.10
C PRO A 8 -2.47 1.13 24.49
N HIS A 9 -3.60 0.80 25.10
CA HIS A 9 -4.50 -0.22 24.56
C HIS A 9 -5.02 0.29 23.23
N LEU A 10 -4.77 -0.45 22.15
CA LEU A 10 -5.30 -0.12 20.83
C LEU A 10 -6.83 -0.29 20.87
N THR A 11 -7.56 0.78 20.59
CA THR A 11 -9.00 0.70 20.41
C THR A 11 -9.33 0.17 19.01
N SER A 12 -10.57 -0.27 18.79
CA SER A 12 -11.02 -0.66 17.45
C SER A 12 -10.83 0.46 16.42
N SER A 13 -11.06 1.72 16.82
CA SER A 13 -10.87 2.88 15.95
C SER A 13 -9.40 3.07 15.55
N ASP A 14 -8.48 2.79 16.47
CA ASP A 14 -7.05 2.89 16.18
C ASP A 14 -6.61 1.78 15.22
N LEU A 15 -7.12 0.56 15.40
CA LEU A 15 -6.87 -0.55 14.48
C LEU A 15 -7.39 -0.25 13.07
N ASP A 16 -8.59 0.31 12.94
CA ASP A 16 -9.16 0.71 11.65
C ASP A 16 -8.32 1.81 10.98
N MET A 17 -7.85 2.78 11.75
CA MET A 17 -6.95 3.83 11.24
C MET A 17 -5.62 3.24 10.76
N LEU A 18 -4.98 2.37 11.56
CA LEU A 18 -3.71 1.74 11.19
C LEU A 18 -3.88 0.84 9.96
N GLN A 19 -5.01 0.15 9.83
CA GLN A 19 -5.35 -0.65 8.64
C GLN A 19 -5.51 0.25 7.41
N GLY A 20 -6.21 1.38 7.54
CA GLY A 20 -6.34 2.36 6.46
C GLY A 20 -4.99 2.88 5.97
N VAL A 21 -4.04 3.14 6.88
CA VAL A 21 -2.67 3.55 6.51
C VAL A 21 -1.93 2.46 5.72
N LEU A 22 -2.12 1.18 6.06
CA LEU A 22 -1.52 0.06 5.31
C LEU A 22 -2.12 -0.04 3.91
N ASP A 23 -3.45 0.07 3.81
CA ASP A 23 -4.18 -0.03 2.54
C ASP A 23 -3.79 1.13 1.59
N GLU A 24 -3.74 2.36 2.10
CA GLU A 24 -3.32 3.55 1.33
C GLU A 24 -1.87 3.45 0.86
N ALA A 25 -1.00 2.85 1.68
CA ALA A 25 0.40 2.61 1.32
C ALA A 25 0.58 1.38 0.41
N GLY A 26 -0.50 0.67 0.07
CA GLY A 26 -0.50 -0.46 -0.86
C GLY A 26 0.00 -1.78 -0.24
N TYR A 27 -0.03 -1.91 1.08
CA TYR A 27 0.31 -3.15 1.76
C TYR A 27 -0.92 -4.06 1.84
N ASP A 28 -0.84 -5.25 1.25
CA ASP A 28 -1.83 -6.33 1.46
C ASP A 28 -1.58 -7.00 2.82
N ALA A 29 -1.79 -6.23 3.88
CA ALA A 29 -1.45 -6.57 5.26
C ALA A 29 -2.70 -6.40 6.11
N ARG A 30 -3.08 -7.43 6.87
CA ARG A 30 -4.09 -7.29 7.92
C ARG A 30 -3.43 -7.15 9.27
N ILE A 31 -3.93 -6.22 10.08
CA ILE A 31 -3.53 -6.12 11.48
C ILE A 31 -4.13 -7.31 12.23
N PRO A 32 -3.31 -8.21 12.80
CA PRO A 32 -3.83 -9.40 13.47
C PRO A 32 -4.56 -9.00 14.74
N THR A 33 -5.86 -9.31 14.80
CA THR A 33 -6.74 -9.05 15.95
C THR A 33 -6.77 -10.21 16.95
N ASP A 34 -6.43 -11.43 16.53
CA ASP A 34 -6.30 -12.59 17.42
C ASP A 34 -5.52 -13.71 16.72
N ASP A 35 -4.43 -14.17 17.33
CA ASP A 35 -3.67 -15.40 17.08
C ASP A 35 -3.33 -15.85 15.64
N GLN A 36 -3.46 -14.98 14.64
CA GLN A 36 -3.01 -15.27 13.28
C GLN A 36 -1.49 -15.11 13.16
N ARG A 37 -0.81 -16.25 13.00
CA ARG A 37 0.65 -16.42 12.88
C ARG A 37 1.31 -15.77 11.64
N VAL A 38 0.61 -14.88 10.94
CA VAL A 38 1.14 -14.13 9.80
C VAL A 38 1.31 -12.67 10.22
N PHE A 39 2.41 -12.38 10.89
CA PHE A 39 2.74 -11.02 11.29
C PHE A 39 3.33 -10.27 10.10
N ASN A 40 2.57 -9.33 9.54
CA ASN A 40 3.12 -8.40 8.58
C ASN A 40 4.05 -7.41 9.31
N VAL A 41 5.31 -7.31 8.86
CA VAL A 41 6.33 -6.46 9.47
C VAL A 41 5.92 -4.98 9.46
N ALA A 42 5.21 -4.53 8.42
CA ALA A 42 4.67 -3.17 8.34
C ALA A 42 3.60 -2.90 9.40
N ALA A 43 2.68 -3.86 9.61
CA ALA A 43 1.66 -3.76 10.65
C ALA A 43 2.28 -3.71 12.05
N VAL A 44 3.29 -4.55 12.31
CA VAL A 44 4.02 -4.56 13.60
C VAL A 44 4.73 -3.22 13.83
N LEU A 45 5.35 -2.65 12.80
CA LEU A 45 5.99 -1.33 12.89
C LEU A 45 4.97 -0.24 13.24
N LEU A 46 3.82 -0.22 12.58
CA LEU A 46 2.77 0.77 12.83
C LEU A 46 2.24 0.69 14.26
N ILE A 47 1.96 -0.52 14.74
CA ILE A 47 1.52 -0.73 16.14
C ILE A 47 2.56 -0.19 17.12
N LYS A 48 3.85 -0.47 16.86
CA LYS A 48 4.94 0.00 17.71
C LYS A 48 5.03 1.53 17.72
N LEU A 49 5.01 2.16 16.54
CA LEU A 49 5.06 3.62 16.42
C LEU A 49 3.85 4.30 17.09
N PHE A 50 2.66 3.70 16.98
CA PHE A 50 1.46 4.19 17.64
C PHE A 50 1.59 4.12 19.16
N GLN A 51 2.09 3.00 19.69
CA GLN A 51 2.38 2.84 21.13
C GLN A 51 3.47 3.80 21.63
N GLU A 52 4.39 4.22 20.76
CA GLU A 52 5.39 5.27 21.02
C GLU A 52 4.83 6.69 20.93
N GLY A 53 3.54 6.85 20.56
CA GLY A 53 2.82 8.12 20.53
C GLY A 53 2.64 8.74 19.14
N VAL A 54 3.06 8.05 18.07
CA VAL A 54 2.83 8.51 16.70
C VAL A 54 1.41 8.13 16.27
N THR A 55 0.46 9.03 16.49
CA THR A 55 -0.97 8.79 16.19
C THR A 55 -1.43 9.41 14.87
N SER A 56 -0.60 10.22 14.21
CA SER A 56 -0.96 10.86 12.94
C SER A 56 -0.83 9.90 11.76
N PRO A 57 -1.89 9.65 10.97
CA PRO A 57 -1.85 8.77 9.80
C PRO A 57 -0.77 9.17 8.78
N ALA A 58 -0.59 10.47 8.54
CA ALA A 58 0.42 10.98 7.61
C ALA A 58 1.86 10.68 8.08
N MET A 59 2.10 10.74 9.40
CA MET A 59 3.40 10.41 9.97
C MET A 59 3.67 8.91 9.90
N LEU A 60 2.65 8.09 10.14
CA LEU A 60 2.72 6.64 10.05
C LEU A 60 3.00 6.18 8.61
N SER A 61 2.32 6.76 7.62
CA SER A 61 2.60 6.51 6.20
C SER A 61 4.03 6.92 5.81
N ARG A 62 4.49 8.08 6.29
CA ARG A 62 5.88 8.52 6.06
C ARG A 62 6.91 7.61 6.72
N ALA A 63 6.59 7.05 7.89
CA ALA A 63 7.43 6.06 8.55
C ALA A 63 7.51 4.77 7.74
N LEU A 64 6.40 4.30 7.16
CA LEU A 64 6.43 3.17 6.23
C LEU A 64 7.34 3.45 5.03
N GLU A 65 7.23 4.63 4.40
CA GLU A 65 8.12 5.01 3.30
C GLU A 65 9.60 5.07 3.72
N TYR A 66 9.87 5.54 4.94
CA TYR A 66 11.22 5.64 5.48
C TYR A 66 11.84 4.26 5.75
N HIS A 67 11.04 3.34 6.33
CA HIS A 67 11.52 2.02 6.75
C HIS A 67 11.56 1.00 5.62
N PHE A 68 10.61 1.03 4.70
CA PHE A 68 10.48 0.03 3.62
C PHE A 68 10.75 0.60 2.22
N GLY A 69 10.97 1.91 2.12
CA GLY A 69 11.07 2.61 0.85
C GLY A 69 9.70 3.01 0.30
N LYS A 70 9.71 3.77 -0.79
CA LYS A 70 8.46 4.22 -1.42
C LYS A 70 7.80 3.06 -2.17
N PRO A 71 6.50 2.82 -1.98
CA PRO A 71 5.77 1.90 -2.83
C PRO A 71 5.92 2.37 -4.27
N LYS A 72 6.33 1.45 -5.15
CA LYS A 72 6.57 1.76 -6.56
C LYS A 72 5.23 2.18 -7.15
N ALA A 73 5.08 3.46 -7.47
CA ALA A 73 3.85 3.98 -8.08
C ALA A 73 3.49 3.09 -9.27
N PRO A 74 2.19 2.72 -9.43
CA PRO A 74 1.79 1.89 -10.54
C PRO A 74 2.26 2.57 -11.83
N PRO A 75 2.89 1.82 -12.76
CA PRO A 75 3.38 2.40 -13.99
C PRO A 75 2.20 3.09 -14.69
N LYS A 76 2.42 4.33 -15.15
CA LYS A 76 1.40 5.08 -15.90
C LYS A 76 0.92 4.18 -17.04
N PRO A 77 -0.40 4.07 -17.29
CA PRO A 77 -0.92 3.30 -18.41
C PRO A 77 -0.25 3.81 -19.69
N VAL A 78 0.64 3.00 -20.26
CA VAL A 78 1.23 3.31 -21.57
C VAL A 78 0.16 2.93 -22.56
N VAL A 79 -0.54 3.93 -23.11
CA VAL A 79 -1.39 3.71 -24.28
C VAL A 79 -0.46 3.23 -25.39
N PRO A 80 -0.62 2.01 -25.91
CA PRO A 80 0.23 1.56 -27.00
C PRO A 80 -0.05 2.46 -28.21
N VAL A 81 0.96 3.19 -28.67
CA VAL A 81 0.96 3.88 -29.97
C VAL A 81 1.14 2.83 -31.06
N CYS A 82 0.30 1.80 -31.06
CA CYS A 82 0.32 0.81 -32.11
C CYS A 82 -0.77 1.18 -33.12
N ASN A 83 -0.34 1.55 -34.32
CA ASN A 83 -1.26 1.79 -35.42
C ASN A 83 -2.02 0.48 -35.67
N ARG A 84 -3.35 0.48 -35.50
CA ARG A 84 -4.20 -0.71 -35.65
C ARG A 84 -3.96 -1.45 -36.98
N TYR A 85 -3.57 -0.73 -38.03
CA TYR A 85 -3.26 -1.30 -39.34
C TYR A 85 -1.91 -2.03 -39.39
N ALA A 86 -1.00 -1.79 -38.45
CA ALA A 86 0.24 -2.55 -38.29
C ALA A 86 -0.02 -3.91 -37.62
N ILE A 87 -1.05 -4.03 -36.77
CA ILE A 87 -1.43 -5.29 -36.10
C ILE A 87 -2.43 -6.08 -36.94
N GLN A 88 -3.49 -5.43 -37.42
CA GLN A 88 -4.61 -6.07 -38.12
C GLN A 88 -4.41 -6.13 -39.64
N GLY A 89 -3.37 -5.49 -40.15
CA GLY A 89 -3.15 -5.29 -41.58
C GLY A 89 -4.02 -4.16 -42.16
N LEU A 90 -3.69 -3.78 -43.40
CA LEU A 90 -4.44 -2.76 -44.15
C LEU A 90 -5.83 -3.29 -44.57
N PRO A 91 -6.88 -2.46 -44.48
CA PRO A 91 -8.21 -2.80 -44.99
C PRO A 91 -8.16 -3.10 -46.49
N ARG A 92 -9.00 -4.05 -46.94
CA ARG A 92 -9.07 -4.49 -48.35
C ARG A 92 -9.30 -3.34 -49.34
N GLU A 93 -10.03 -2.31 -48.94
CA GLU A 93 -10.31 -1.12 -49.74
C GLU A 93 -9.04 -0.33 -50.13
N LYS A 94 -7.96 -0.43 -49.35
CA LYS A 94 -6.68 0.24 -49.64
C LYS A 94 -5.70 -0.61 -50.45
N ARG A 95 -6.05 -1.85 -50.80
CA ARG A 95 -5.19 -2.74 -51.61
C ARG A 95 -5.35 -2.55 -53.12
N ALA A 96 -6.38 -1.82 -53.56
CA ALA A 96 -6.73 -1.67 -54.99
C ALA A 96 -6.26 -0.33 -55.62
N ALA A 97 -5.53 0.51 -54.87
CA ALA A 97 -4.90 1.72 -55.39
C ALA A 97 -3.39 1.48 -55.48
N GLY A 98 -2.95 0.78 -56.52
CA GLY A 98 -1.56 0.46 -56.82
C GLY A 98 -1.42 0.03 -58.26
#